data_AF-A0A0D8ZZP8-F1
#
_entry.id   AF-A0A0D8ZZP8-F1
#
_cell.length_a   1.000
_cell.length_b   1.000
_cell.length_c   1.000
_cell.angle_alpha   90.00
_cell.angle_beta   90.00
_cell.angle_gamma   90.00
#
_symmetry.space_group_name_H-M   'P 1'
#
loop_
_entity.id
_entity.type
_entity.pdbx_description
1 polymer ?
#
loop_
_entity_poly.entity_id
_entity_poly.type
_entity_poly.pdbx_seq_one_letter_code
_entity_poly.pdbx_strand_id
1 'polypeptide(L)'
;MTHIDITITHHRVEHSDGDLPPFWLLYFTLNGTEHRVQLDGHLLLDRTTNDGIRQDFSDEAEAALEAAIAEYVGEHEAELSFDEHNEQELAQLLARLQQHSNQDYTLHKLPGDQGYELRLPIHGTRHQVAVYASVAYAYRGLQQIIQDTAPVLKRLNANIPLALHTRFKVVCAQRNLPMGDALIEMIRDWCEPV
;
A
#
# COMPACT_ATOMS: atom_id res chain seq x y z
N MET A 1 13.52 -24.30 28.26
CA MET A 1 13.36 -23.02 27.52
C MET A 1 13.27 -23.38 26.06
N THR A 2 12.05 -23.58 25.58
CA THR A 2 11.72 -23.74 24.16
C THR A 2 11.93 -22.37 23.52
N HIS A 3 12.90 -22.25 22.61
CA HIS A 3 13.11 -21.02 21.84
C HIS A 3 12.01 -20.98 20.78
N ILE A 4 11.01 -20.14 21.02
CA ILE A 4 9.87 -19.98 20.13
C ILE A 4 10.22 -18.78 19.23
N ASP A 5 10.80 -19.07 18.06
CA ASP A 5 11.07 -18.06 17.04
C ASP A 5 9.77 -17.79 16.26
N ILE A 6 9.05 -16.75 16.66
CA ILE A 6 7.80 -16.34 16.00
C ILE A 6 8.11 -15.20 15.05
N THR A 7 8.04 -15.48 13.74
CA THR A 7 7.95 -14.42 12.73
C THR A 7 6.49 -14.25 12.35
N ILE A 8 5.90 -13.10 12.67
CA ILE A 8 4.49 -12.81 12.39
C ILE A 8 4.39 -12.03 11.08
N THR A 9 3.62 -12.55 10.13
CA THR A 9 3.09 -11.75 9.01
C THR A 9 1.57 -11.70 9.10
N HIS A 10 0.98 -10.53 8.86
CA HIS A 10 -0.45 -10.34 8.94
C HIS A 10 -1.06 -10.18 7.53
N HIS A 11 -2.24 -10.75 7.32
CA HIS A 11 -3.04 -10.57 6.13
C HIS A 11 -4.49 -10.35 6.53
N ARG A 12 -5.12 -9.29 6.04
CA ARG A 12 -6.56 -9.09 6.24
C ARG A 12 -7.33 -9.95 5.26
N VAL A 13 -8.28 -10.75 5.75
CA VAL A 13 -9.12 -11.63 4.95
C VAL A 13 -10.53 -11.07 4.94
N GLU A 14 -11.08 -10.91 3.74
CA GLU A 14 -12.46 -10.50 3.52
C GLU A 14 -13.30 -11.69 3.10
N HIS A 15 -14.51 -11.78 3.62
CA HIS A 15 -15.49 -12.73 3.14
C HIS A 15 -16.04 -12.26 1.78
N SER A 16 -16.11 -13.18 0.82
CA SER A 16 -16.65 -12.92 -0.51
C SER A 16 -18.09 -12.37 -0.51
N ASP A 17 -18.81 -12.63 0.58
CA ASP A 17 -20.25 -12.41 0.66
C ASP A 17 -20.61 -11.10 1.38
N GLY A 18 -19.62 -10.35 1.91
CA GLY A 18 -19.82 -9.03 2.53
C GLY A 18 -20.58 -9.01 3.87
N ASP A 19 -21.25 -10.11 4.23
CA ASP A 19 -22.07 -10.21 5.46
C ASP A 19 -21.25 -10.41 6.74
N LEU A 20 -19.97 -10.77 6.62
CA LEU A 20 -19.11 -11.04 7.76
C LEU A 20 -18.02 -9.98 7.87
N PRO A 21 -17.73 -9.50 9.11
CA PRO A 21 -16.69 -8.53 9.32
C PRO A 21 -15.35 -9.11 8.87
N PRO A 22 -14.50 -8.29 8.22
CA PRO A 22 -13.17 -8.73 7.83
C PRO A 22 -12.36 -9.04 9.08
N PHE A 23 -11.49 -10.05 8.97
CA PHE A 23 -10.66 -10.51 10.07
C PHE A 23 -9.19 -10.48 9.69
N TRP A 24 -8.32 -10.46 10.69
CA TRP A 24 -6.88 -10.57 10.46
C TRP A 24 -6.44 -12.02 10.57
N LEU A 25 -5.56 -12.43 9.68
CA LEU A 25 -4.94 -13.75 9.65
C LEU A 25 -3.45 -13.57 9.86
N LEU A 26 -2.94 -14.09 10.96
CA LEU A 26 -1.51 -14.08 11.27
C LEU A 26 -0.91 -15.41 10.84
N TYR A 27 0.21 -15.35 10.13
CA TYR A 27 1.07 -16.50 9.84
C TYR A 27 2.27 -16.45 10.76
N PHE A 28 2.62 -17.59 11.36
CA PHE A 28 3.81 -17.71 12.18
C PHE A 28 4.42 -19.10 12.07
N THR A 29 5.69 -19.21 12.47
CA THR A 29 6.38 -20.49 12.60
C THR A 29 6.56 -20.83 14.07
N LEU A 30 6.31 -22.08 14.45
CA LEU A 30 6.61 -22.61 15.78
C LEU A 30 7.38 -23.92 15.60
N ASN A 31 8.57 -24.02 16.19
CA ASN A 31 9.44 -25.20 16.07
C ASN A 31 9.68 -25.65 14.62
N GLY A 32 9.66 -24.71 13.66
CA GLY A 32 9.81 -24.98 12.23
C GLY A 32 8.54 -25.39 11.49
N THR A 33 7.39 -25.46 12.18
CA THR A 33 6.08 -25.71 11.58
C THR A 33 5.35 -24.40 11.34
N GLU A 34 4.80 -24.21 10.14
CA GLU A 34 3.97 -23.04 9.83
C GLU A 34 2.56 -23.21 10.37
N HIS A 35 2.07 -22.16 11.01
CA HIS A 35 0.74 -22.05 11.58
C HIS A 35 0.07 -20.77 11.09
N ARG A 36 -1.26 -20.77 11.14
CA ARG A 36 -2.08 -19.60 10.85
C ARG A 36 -3.17 -19.45 11.89
N VAL A 37 -3.39 -18.22 12.37
CA VAL A 37 -4.46 -17.91 13.33
C VAL A 37 -5.30 -16.75 12.83
N GLN A 38 -6.60 -16.84 13.06
CA GLN A 38 -7.51 -15.71 12.92
C GLN A 38 -7.52 -14.87 14.21
N LEU A 39 -7.49 -13.55 14.05
CA LEU A 39 -7.81 -12.60 15.12
C LEU A 39 -9.30 -12.20 15.04
N ASP A 40 -9.90 -11.99 16.21
CA ASP A 40 -11.26 -11.46 16.33
C ASP A 40 -11.31 -9.94 16.09
N GLY A 41 -12.51 -9.36 16.19
CA GLY A 41 -12.74 -7.92 16.02
C GLY A 41 -12.07 -7.04 17.10
N HIS A 42 -11.49 -7.64 18.14
CA HIS A 42 -10.71 -6.99 19.18
C HIS A 42 -9.20 -7.26 19.04
N LEU A 43 -8.78 -7.83 17.90
CA LEU A 43 -7.39 -8.20 17.63
C LEU A 43 -6.84 -9.26 18.59
N LEU A 44 -7.72 -10.06 19.20
CA LEU A 44 -7.37 -11.18 20.06
C LEU A 44 -7.46 -12.50 19.28
N LEU A 45 -6.76 -13.53 19.75
CA LEU A 45 -6.80 -14.85 19.11
C LEU A 45 -8.22 -15.41 19.14
N ASP A 46 -8.82 -15.65 17.97
CA ASP A 46 -10.17 -16.21 17.89
C ASP A 46 -10.15 -17.67 18.32
N ARG A 47 -10.66 -17.94 19.53
CA ARG A 47 -10.66 -19.27 20.14
C ARG A 47 -11.66 -20.23 19.50
N THR A 48 -12.55 -19.76 18.63
CA THR A 48 -13.62 -20.56 18.04
C THR A 48 -13.27 -21.12 16.66
N THR A 49 -12.36 -20.47 15.94
CA THR A 49 -11.95 -20.85 14.59
C THR A 49 -10.60 -21.57 14.54
N ASN A 50 -9.81 -21.50 15.62
CA ASN A 50 -8.44 -22.02 15.70
C ASN A 50 -8.31 -23.40 16.39
N ASP A 51 -9.35 -24.24 16.37
CA ASP A 51 -9.40 -25.53 17.10
C ASP A 51 -8.22 -26.48 16.82
N GLY A 52 -7.62 -26.42 15.63
CA GLY A 52 -6.46 -27.24 15.26
C GLY A 52 -5.18 -26.89 16.02
N ILE A 53 -5.02 -25.64 16.46
CA ILE A 53 -3.84 -25.20 17.22
C ILE A 53 -3.93 -25.67 18.68
N ARG A 54 -5.13 -25.82 19.23
CA ARG A 54 -5.30 -26.24 20.64
C ARG A 54 -4.97 -27.70 20.89
N GLN A 55 -5.03 -28.56 19.87
CA GLN A 55 -4.72 -29.98 20.02
C GLN A 55 -3.21 -30.27 20.00
N ASP A 56 -2.43 -29.39 19.36
CA ASP A 56 -1.01 -29.60 19.11
C ASP A 56 -0.09 -28.82 20.06
N PHE A 57 -0.63 -27.89 20.86
CA PHE A 57 0.14 -26.97 21.70
C PHE A 57 -0.01 -27.31 23.19
N SER A 58 1.08 -27.21 23.93
CA SER A 58 1.05 -27.20 25.40
C SER A 58 0.59 -25.84 25.93
N ASP A 59 0.01 -25.80 27.13
CA ASP A 59 -0.40 -24.54 27.82
C ASP A 59 0.70 -23.46 27.82
N GLU A 60 1.97 -23.84 27.99
CA GLU A 60 3.11 -22.90 27.97
C GLU A 60 3.37 -22.30 26.58
N ALA A 61 3.13 -23.06 25.51
CA ALA A 61 3.31 -22.61 24.13
C ALA A 61 2.14 -21.71 23.69
N GLU A 62 0.93 -22.00 24.17
CA GLU A 62 -0.25 -21.16 23.95
C GLU A 62 -0.06 -19.78 24.62
N ALA A 63 0.38 -19.75 25.89
CA ALA A 63 0.66 -18.51 26.59
C ALA A 63 1.77 -17.67 25.92
N ALA A 64 2.82 -18.32 25.42
CA ALA A 64 3.88 -17.64 24.69
C ALA A 64 3.40 -17.06 23.35
N LEU A 65 2.53 -17.77 22.64
CA LEU A 65 1.92 -17.30 21.40
C LEU A 65 1.00 -16.09 21.66
N GLU A 66 0.14 -16.16 22.69
CA GLU A 66 -0.73 -15.04 23.07
C GLU A 66 0.09 -13.80 23.43
N ALA A 67 1.20 -13.95 24.18
CA ALA A 67 2.08 -12.85 24.53
C ALA A 67 2.76 -12.22 23.30
N ALA A 68 3.27 -13.04 22.38
CA ALA A 68 3.91 -12.54 21.16
C ALA A 68 2.92 -11.84 20.22
N ILE A 69 1.69 -12.33 20.14
CA ILE A 69 0.62 -11.68 19.37
C ILE A 69 0.22 -10.36 20.02
N ALA A 70 0.07 -10.31 21.34
CA ALA A 70 -0.24 -9.07 22.04
C ALA A 70 0.87 -8.00 21.88
N GLU A 71 2.14 -8.41 21.93
CA GLU A 71 3.29 -7.54 21.66
C GLU A 71 3.25 -7.03 20.22
N TYR A 72 3.07 -7.91 19.24
CA TYR A 72 2.97 -7.54 17.83
C TYR A 72 1.81 -6.61 17.54
N VAL A 73 0.63 -6.88 18.12
CA VAL A 73 -0.56 -6.04 17.98
C VAL A 73 -0.31 -4.66 18.58
N GLY A 74 0.36 -4.58 19.73
CA GLY A 74 0.74 -3.30 20.34
C GLY A 74 1.72 -2.50 19.47
N GLU A 75 2.70 -3.16 18.85
CA GLU A 75 3.66 -2.51 17.95
C GLU A 75 3.03 -2.05 16.63
N HIS A 76 2.01 -2.76 16.15
CA HIS A 76 1.36 -2.55 14.85
C HIS A 76 -0.09 -2.06 15.01
N GLU A 77 -0.45 -1.48 16.17
CA GLU A 77 -1.83 -1.10 16.49
C GLU A 77 -2.41 -0.17 15.42
N ALA A 78 -1.64 0.82 14.94
CA ALA A 78 -2.09 1.72 13.88
C ALA A 78 -2.36 1.02 12.53
N GLU A 79 -1.65 -0.08 12.25
CA GLU A 79 -1.81 -0.88 11.03
C GLU A 79 -2.94 -1.91 11.17
N LEU A 80 -3.19 -2.39 12.38
CA LEU A 80 -4.22 -3.38 12.67
C LEU A 80 -5.55 -2.74 13.10
N SER A 81 -5.51 -1.45 13.44
CA SER A 81 -6.66 -0.64 13.83
C SER A 81 -7.70 -0.60 12.70
N PHE A 82 -8.97 -0.65 13.10
CA PHE A 82 -10.12 -0.44 12.23
C PHE A 82 -10.51 1.04 12.13
N ASP A 83 -9.67 1.96 12.61
CA ASP A 83 -9.99 3.39 12.74
C ASP A 83 -10.71 3.94 11.50
N GLU A 84 -11.84 4.58 11.77
CA GLU A 84 -12.75 5.11 10.77
C GLU A 84 -12.13 6.36 10.12
N HIS A 85 -11.37 6.16 9.05
CA HIS A 85 -11.12 7.24 8.11
C HIS A 85 -12.44 7.72 7.52
N ASN A 86 -12.56 9.03 7.33
CA ASN A 86 -13.76 9.62 6.73
C ASN A 86 -13.55 9.99 5.26
N GLU A 87 -14.65 10.27 4.55
CA GLU A 87 -14.60 10.60 3.11
C GLU A 87 -13.79 11.87 2.82
N GLN A 88 -13.70 12.81 3.78
CA GLN A 88 -12.93 14.04 3.61
C GLN A 88 -11.43 13.77 3.64
N GLU A 89 -10.96 12.93 4.55
CA GLU A 89 -9.57 12.47 4.61
C GLU A 89 -9.18 11.69 3.35
N LEU A 90 -10.09 10.83 2.88
CA LEU A 90 -9.91 10.07 1.66
C LEU A 90 -9.79 10.98 0.42
N ALA A 91 -10.62 12.01 0.33
CA ALA A 91 -10.55 13.01 -0.75
C ALA A 91 -9.23 13.80 -0.73
N GLN A 92 -8.75 14.19 0.46
CA GLN A 92 -7.45 14.86 0.61
C GLN A 92 -6.29 13.96 0.16
N LEU A 93 -6.37 12.67 0.48
CA LEU A 93 -5.35 11.72 0.09
C LEU A 93 -5.34 11.44 -1.41
N LEU A 94 -6.52 11.34 -2.05
CA LEU A 94 -6.64 11.24 -3.50
C LEU A 94 -6.00 12.45 -4.20
N ALA A 95 -6.25 13.66 -3.70
CA ALA A 95 -5.63 14.87 -4.23
C ALA A 95 -4.09 14.83 -4.12
N ARG A 96 -3.56 14.30 -3.01
CA ARG A 96 -2.12 14.08 -2.85
C ARG A 96 -1.58 13.05 -3.85
N LEU A 97 -2.29 11.94 -4.08
CA LEU A 97 -1.89 10.95 -5.09
C LEU A 97 -1.83 11.57 -6.49
N GLN A 98 -2.86 12.33 -6.89
CA GLN A 98 -2.90 13.00 -8.18
C GLN A 98 -1.71 13.95 -8.36
N GLN A 99 -1.41 14.76 -7.33
CA GLN A 99 -0.25 15.64 -7.33
C GLN A 99 1.08 14.87 -7.39
N HIS A 100 1.19 13.77 -6.65
CA HIS A 100 2.42 12.99 -6.54
C HIS A 100 2.75 12.22 -7.83
N SER A 101 1.74 11.61 -8.42
CA SER A 101 1.86 10.77 -9.63
C SER A 101 1.78 11.57 -10.94
N ASN A 102 1.31 12.81 -10.89
CA ASN A 102 0.91 13.60 -12.06
C ASN A 102 -0.10 12.84 -12.96
N GLN A 103 -0.97 12.05 -12.33
CA GLN A 103 -2.00 11.27 -12.99
C GLN A 103 -3.39 11.65 -12.47
N ASP A 104 -4.37 11.65 -13.38
CA ASP A 104 -5.75 12.05 -13.08
C ASP A 104 -6.58 10.90 -12.50
N TYR A 105 -6.13 10.35 -11.37
CA TYR A 105 -6.87 9.32 -10.65
C TYR A 105 -8.26 9.80 -10.23
N THR A 106 -9.28 8.96 -10.35
CA THR A 106 -10.61 9.24 -9.80
C THR A 106 -11.05 8.11 -8.88
N LEU A 107 -11.63 8.45 -7.74
CA LEU A 107 -12.18 7.48 -6.81
C LEU A 107 -13.71 7.56 -6.83
N HIS A 108 -14.36 6.47 -7.20
CA HIS A 108 -15.81 6.37 -7.29
C HIS A 108 -16.35 5.55 -6.13
N LYS A 109 -17.33 6.08 -5.39
CA LYS A 109 -18.09 5.28 -4.42
C LYS A 109 -19.04 4.35 -5.19
N LEU A 110 -18.98 3.06 -4.89
CA LEU A 110 -19.85 2.06 -5.50
C LEU A 110 -21.24 2.09 -4.83
N PRO A 111 -22.31 1.68 -5.53
CA PRO A 111 -23.65 1.66 -4.96
C PRO A 111 -23.77 0.74 -3.73
N GLY A 112 -24.50 1.19 -2.71
CA GLY A 112 -24.65 0.46 -1.45
C GLY A 112 -23.36 0.47 -0.62
N ASP A 113 -23.14 -0.60 0.15
CA ASP A 113 -21.94 -0.78 1.00
C ASP A 113 -20.82 -1.55 0.26
N GLN A 114 -20.77 -1.44 -1.07
CA GLN A 114 -19.79 -2.14 -1.93
C GLN A 114 -18.42 -1.44 -1.97
N GLY A 115 -18.28 -0.29 -1.33
CA GLY A 115 -16.99 0.40 -1.16
C GLY A 115 -16.65 1.41 -2.25
N TYR A 116 -15.40 1.40 -2.73
CA TYR A 116 -14.80 2.41 -3.60
C TYR A 116 -14.02 1.77 -4.75
N GLU A 117 -13.99 2.43 -5.90
CA GLU A 117 -13.25 2.00 -7.08
C GLU A 117 -12.31 3.13 -7.53
N LEU A 118 -11.01 2.84 -7.58
CA LEU A 118 -10.00 3.74 -8.12
C LEU A 118 -9.86 3.51 -9.62
N ARG A 119 -9.93 4.58 -10.39
CA ARG A 119 -9.81 4.57 -11.85
C ARG A 119 -8.74 5.53 -12.33
N LEU A 120 -8.13 5.20 -13.46
CA LEU A 120 -7.13 6.01 -14.15
C LEU A 120 -7.52 6.15 -15.63
N PRO A 121 -7.43 7.35 -16.24
CA PRO A 121 -7.66 7.52 -17.65
C PRO A 121 -6.43 7.10 -18.44
N ILE A 122 -6.58 6.11 -19.32
CA ILE A 122 -5.55 5.63 -20.24
C ILE A 122 -6.15 5.74 -21.66
N HIS A 123 -5.51 6.53 -22.52
CA HIS A 123 -5.96 6.77 -23.91
C HIS A 123 -7.43 7.18 -24.02
N GLY A 124 -7.90 8.07 -23.12
CA GLY A 124 -9.28 8.57 -23.11
C GLY A 124 -10.31 7.61 -22.53
N THR A 125 -9.92 6.40 -22.11
CA THR A 125 -10.79 5.42 -21.46
C THR A 125 -10.45 5.33 -19.97
N ARG A 126 -11.45 5.28 -19.09
CA ARG A 126 -11.24 5.10 -17.64
C ARG A 126 -11.09 3.61 -17.33
N HIS A 127 -9.92 3.22 -16.85
CA HIS A 127 -9.61 1.85 -16.44
C HIS A 127 -9.65 1.72 -14.92
N GLN A 128 -10.25 0.63 -14.43
CA GLN A 128 -10.18 0.25 -13.03
C GLN A 128 -8.75 -0.12 -12.66
N VAL A 129 -8.23 0.51 -11.60
CA VAL A 129 -6.90 0.26 -11.03
C VAL A 129 -7.02 -0.62 -9.79
N ALA A 130 -7.98 -0.29 -8.92
CA ALA A 130 -8.21 -1.00 -7.67
C ALA A 130 -9.66 -0.85 -7.22
N VAL A 131 -10.12 -1.79 -6.38
CA VAL A 131 -11.39 -1.72 -5.65
C VAL A 131 -11.08 -1.90 -4.18
N TYR A 132 -11.78 -1.14 -3.34
CA TYR A 132 -11.60 -1.10 -1.90
C TYR A 132 -12.94 -1.29 -1.23
N ALA A 133 -13.04 -2.22 -0.28
CA ALA A 133 -14.32 -2.52 0.38
C ALA A 133 -14.84 -1.37 1.26
N SER A 134 -13.97 -0.46 1.73
CA SER A 134 -14.36 0.63 2.63
C SER A 134 -13.49 1.88 2.50
N VAL A 135 -13.88 2.96 3.21
CA VAL A 135 -13.12 4.21 3.28
C VAL A 135 -11.72 3.97 3.83
N ALA A 136 -11.60 3.20 4.91
CA ALA A 136 -10.31 2.90 5.53
C ALA A 136 -9.37 2.17 4.57
N TYR A 137 -9.89 1.24 3.76
CA TYR A 137 -9.09 0.55 2.74
C TYR A 137 -8.71 1.44 1.57
N ALA A 138 -9.64 2.26 1.10
CA ALA A 138 -9.32 3.22 0.06
C ALA A 138 -8.22 4.16 0.56
N TYR A 139 -8.28 4.60 1.82
CA TYR A 139 -7.25 5.44 2.41
C TYR A 139 -5.89 4.74 2.43
N ARG A 140 -5.80 3.54 3.00
CA ARG A 140 -4.54 2.77 3.04
C ARG A 140 -4.01 2.41 1.66
N GLY A 141 -4.90 1.97 0.75
CA GLY A 141 -4.54 1.63 -0.61
C GLY A 141 -3.95 2.82 -1.37
N LEU A 142 -4.53 4.01 -1.21
CA LEU A 142 -3.96 5.24 -1.77
C LEU A 142 -2.63 5.61 -1.10
N GLN A 143 -2.48 5.44 0.22
CA GLN A 143 -1.19 5.68 0.90
C GLN A 143 -0.09 4.75 0.37
N GLN A 144 -0.40 3.46 0.22
CA GLN A 144 0.53 2.49 -0.34
C GLN A 144 0.91 2.84 -1.77
N ILE A 145 -0.07 3.19 -2.62
CA ILE A 145 0.22 3.65 -3.98
C ILE A 145 1.12 4.88 -3.93
N ILE A 146 0.89 5.86 -3.06
CA ILE A 146 1.76 7.05 -2.92
C ILE A 146 3.19 6.65 -2.52
N GLN A 147 3.33 5.72 -1.57
CA GLN A 147 4.64 5.23 -1.14
C GLN A 147 5.37 4.48 -2.27
N ASP A 148 4.64 3.65 -3.03
CA ASP A 148 5.18 2.85 -4.14
C ASP A 148 5.39 3.66 -5.42
N THR A 149 4.61 4.73 -5.62
CA THR A 149 4.79 5.74 -6.67
C THR A 149 5.76 6.84 -6.27
N ALA A 150 6.56 6.63 -5.22
CA ALA A 150 7.72 7.47 -4.94
C ALA A 150 8.40 7.80 -6.27
N PRO A 151 8.61 9.08 -6.61
CA PRO A 151 9.17 9.44 -7.90
C PRO A 151 10.52 8.75 -7.97
N VAL A 152 10.58 7.67 -8.74
CA VAL A 152 11.84 7.10 -9.13
C VAL A 152 12.43 8.16 -10.02
N LEU A 153 13.24 9.04 -9.43
CA LEU A 153 14.22 9.85 -10.14
C LEU A 153 15.13 8.85 -10.83
N LYS A 154 14.68 8.33 -11.98
CA LYS A 154 15.47 7.46 -12.81
C LYS A 154 16.59 8.31 -13.35
N ARG A 155 17.78 8.12 -12.78
CA ARG A 155 19.01 8.72 -13.31
C ARG A 155 19.22 8.17 -14.72
N LEU A 156 18.96 9.01 -15.71
CA LEU A 156 19.28 8.73 -17.10
C LEU A 156 20.78 8.97 -17.30
N ASN A 157 21.51 7.89 -17.52
CA ASN A 157 22.91 7.97 -17.92
C ASN A 157 22.99 7.82 -19.43
N ALA A 158 23.05 8.94 -20.15
CA ALA A 158 23.08 8.97 -21.61
C ALA A 158 24.49 9.35 -22.10
N ASN A 159 25.05 8.56 -23.00
CA ASN A 159 26.27 8.93 -23.71
C ASN A 159 25.92 9.92 -24.82
N ILE A 160 26.01 11.20 -24.51
CA ILE A 160 25.74 12.28 -25.46
C ILE A 160 27.04 12.64 -26.19
N PRO A 161 27.05 12.69 -27.55
CA PRO A 161 28.20 13.17 -28.30
C PRO A 161 28.64 14.56 -27.83
N LEU A 162 29.95 14.79 -27.67
CA LEU A 162 30.50 16.02 -27.10
C LEU A 162 29.98 17.29 -27.80
N ALA A 163 29.86 17.26 -29.13
CA ALA A 163 29.33 18.38 -29.90
C ALA A 163 27.87 18.72 -29.52
N LEU A 164 27.04 17.71 -29.27
CA LEU A 164 25.64 17.90 -28.88
C LEU A 164 25.54 18.41 -27.44
N HIS A 165 26.36 17.86 -26.53
CA HIS A 165 26.44 18.34 -25.15
C HIS A 165 26.87 19.81 -25.08
N THR A 166 27.87 20.23 -25.86
CA THR A 166 28.31 21.63 -25.91
C THR A 166 27.19 22.56 -26.40
N ARG A 167 26.49 22.18 -27.48
CA ARG A 167 25.34 22.95 -27.97
C ARG A 167 24.24 23.04 -26.92
N PHE A 168 23.97 21.95 -26.21
CA PHE A 168 22.99 21.93 -25.13
C PHE A 168 23.34 22.89 -24.00
N LYS A 169 24.62 22.96 -23.58
CA LYS A 169 25.07 23.93 -22.57
C LYS A 169 24.84 25.38 -22.99
N VAL A 170 25.06 25.70 -24.27
CA VAL A 170 24.81 27.05 -24.81
C VAL A 170 23.34 27.41 -24.68
N VAL A 171 22.42 26.49 -25.01
CA VAL A 171 20.98 26.71 -24.86
C VAL A 171 20.60 26.92 -23.39
N CYS A 172 21.14 26.10 -22.47
CA CYS A 172 20.90 26.25 -21.04
C CYS A 172 21.36 27.63 -20.53
N ALA A 173 22.55 28.08 -20.95
CA ALA A 173 23.08 29.38 -20.58
C ALA A 173 22.25 30.54 -21.16
N GLN A 174 21.80 30.45 -22.41
CA GLN A 174 20.93 31.46 -23.03
C GLN A 174 19.57 31.57 -22.34
N ARG A 175 19.02 30.45 -21.84
CA ARG A 175 17.76 30.40 -21.11
C ARG A 175 17.90 30.66 -19.61
N ASN A 176 19.13 30.80 -19.11
CA ASN A 176 19.45 30.89 -17.68
C ASN A 176 18.84 29.75 -16.85
N LEU A 177 18.92 28.51 -17.35
CA LEU A 177 18.37 27.31 -16.72
C LEU A 177 19.46 26.29 -16.38
N PRO A 178 19.32 25.55 -15.27
CA PRO A 178 20.09 24.33 -15.01
C PRO A 178 19.87 23.28 -16.11
N MET A 179 20.91 22.49 -16.41
CA MET A 179 20.86 21.46 -17.47
C MET A 179 19.77 20.40 -17.25
N GLY A 180 19.52 20.02 -15.99
CA GLY A 180 18.46 19.07 -15.65
C GLY A 180 17.08 19.61 -16.00
N ASP A 181 16.81 20.86 -15.61
CA ASP A 181 15.53 21.53 -15.85
C ASP A 181 15.29 21.73 -17.35
N ALA A 182 16.32 22.18 -18.08
CA ALA A 182 16.25 22.32 -19.53
C ALA A 182 16.00 20.98 -20.25
N LEU A 183 16.55 19.85 -19.76
CA LEU A 183 16.27 18.52 -20.29
C LEU A 183 14.82 18.10 -20.03
N ILE A 184 14.30 18.35 -18.82
CA ILE A 184 12.92 18.01 -18.45
C ILE A 184 11.93 18.79 -19.31
N GLU A 185 12.14 20.09 -19.51
CA GLU A 185 11.31 20.91 -20.40
C GLU A 185 11.31 20.35 -21.83
N MET A 186 12.49 20.07 -22.38
CA MET A 186 12.59 19.53 -23.75
C MET A 186 11.94 18.15 -23.90
N ILE A 187 12.03 17.28 -22.88
CA ILE A 187 11.37 15.97 -22.89
C ILE A 187 9.85 16.16 -22.82
N ARG A 188 9.36 17.09 -22.00
CA ARG A 188 7.92 17.41 -21.89
C ARG A 188 7.38 17.91 -23.23
N ASP A 189 8.04 18.90 -23.83
CA ASP A 189 7.68 19.44 -25.14
C ASP A 189 7.68 18.36 -26.24
N TRP A 190 8.57 17.38 -26.13
CA TRP A 190 8.65 16.28 -27.09
C TRP A 190 7.56 15.22 -26.89
N CYS A 191 7.18 14.91 -25.65
CA CYS A 191 6.13 13.94 -25.33
C CYS A 191 4.72 14.48 -25.59
N GLU A 192 4.52 15.80 -25.46
CA GLU A 192 3.26 16.49 -25.73
C GLU A 192 3.43 17.48 -26.89
N PRO A 193 3.65 16.98 -28.12
CA PRO A 193 3.74 17.86 -29.28
C PRO A 193 2.36 18.52 -29.52
N VAL A 194 2.37 19.85 -29.59
CA VAL A 194 1.21 20.71 -29.90
C VAL A 194 0.53 20.32 -31.21
#